data_AF-A0A944BQN3-F1
#
_entry.id   AF-A0A944BQN3-F1
#
_cell.length_a   1.000
_cell.length_b   1.000
_cell.length_c   1.000
_cell.angle_alpha   90.00
_cell.angle_beta   90.00
_cell.angle_gamma   90.00
#
_symmetry.space_group_name_H-M   'P 1'
#
loop_
_entity.id
_entity.type
_entity.pdbx_description
1 polymer ?
#
loop_
_entity_poly.entity_id
_entity_poly.type
_entity_poly.pdbx_seq_one_letter_code
_entity_poly.pdbx_strand_id
1 'polypeptide(L)'
;MKSFKAVAKSLVMGLLICVAVPATAAVAQSASSYRDTIKQYQIRVDQLSSESTTRYNGDMSQIKSWIDESLILIGKDELNKVKGLSMKISVTLDFVEASVARDKAMGKAMEAETKLKALKAEYGKLDALIQQLEAEEDVLTKKLESMKK
;
A
#
# COMPACT_ATOMS: atom_id res chain seq x y z
N MET A 1 49.23 49.75 -19.34
CA MET A 1 48.67 49.23 -18.08
C MET A 1 47.15 49.36 -18.11
N LYS A 2 46.39 48.25 -18.06
CA LYS A 2 44.92 48.32 -17.95
C LYS A 2 44.58 49.00 -16.63
N SER A 3 43.75 50.05 -16.64
CA SER A 3 43.50 50.86 -15.45
C SER A 3 42.85 50.01 -14.35
N PHE A 4 43.22 50.26 -13.10
CA PHE A 4 42.75 49.55 -11.91
C PHE A 4 41.21 49.45 -11.83
N LYS A 5 40.50 50.43 -12.44
CA LYS A 5 39.03 50.45 -12.56
C LYS A 5 38.48 49.33 -13.46
N ALA A 6 39.21 48.90 -14.49
CA ALA A 6 38.80 47.82 -15.39
C ALA A 6 38.96 46.44 -14.71
N VAL A 7 40.01 46.28 -13.90
CA VAL A 7 40.24 45.06 -13.12
C VAL A 7 39.19 44.92 -12.01
N ALA A 8 38.90 46.00 -11.30
CA ALA A 8 37.86 46.01 -10.26
C ALA A 8 36.45 45.71 -10.80
N LYS A 9 36.07 46.27 -11.95
CA LYS A 9 34.77 45.94 -12.60
C LYS A 9 34.68 44.47 -13.01
N SER A 10 35.76 43.89 -13.55
CA SER A 10 35.81 42.46 -13.91
C SER A 10 35.73 41.56 -12.69
N LEU A 11 36.33 41.95 -11.56
CA LEU A 11 36.30 41.18 -10.32
C LEU A 11 34.92 41.21 -9.68
N VAL A 12 34.24 42.36 -9.67
CA VAL A 12 32.88 42.50 -9.14
C VAL A 12 31.85 41.77 -10.01
N MET A 13 31.98 41.80 -11.35
CA MET A 13 31.14 41.00 -12.24
C MET A 13 31.39 39.49 -12.07
N GLY A 14 32.65 39.07 -11.95
CA GLY A 14 33.00 37.66 -11.70
C GLY A 14 32.50 37.16 -10.35
N LEU A 15 32.54 38.02 -9.32
CA LEU A 15 32.00 37.70 -7.99
C LEU A 15 30.48 37.56 -8.02
N LEU A 16 29.76 38.45 -8.70
CA LEU A 16 28.30 38.42 -8.84
C LEU A 16 27.80 37.17 -9.59
N ILE A 17 28.56 36.67 -10.57
CA ILE A 17 28.23 35.44 -11.30
C ILE A 17 28.46 34.20 -10.42
N CYS A 18 29.46 34.20 -9.53
CA CYS A 18 29.73 33.06 -8.65
C CYS A 18 28.72 32.90 -7.50
N VAL A 19 28.06 33.97 -7.02
CA VAL A 19 27.07 33.87 -5.93
C VAL A 19 25.65 33.58 -6.41
N ALA A 20 25.33 33.85 -7.68
CA ALA A 20 23.97 33.68 -8.23
C ALA A 20 23.65 32.26 -8.73
N VAL A 21 24.67 31.42 -8.94
CA VAL A 21 24.53 30.10 -9.60
C VAL A 21 24.31 28.89 -8.65
N PRO A 22 24.66 28.86 -7.35
CA PRO A 22 24.44 27.66 -6.53
C PRO A 22 22.99 27.48 -6.06
N ALA A 23 22.25 28.56 -5.80
CA ALA A 23 20.91 28.47 -5.21
C ALA A 23 19.87 27.91 -6.20
N THR A 24 19.97 28.29 -7.47
CA THR A 24 19.05 27.83 -8.53
C THR A 24 19.29 26.38 -8.93
N ALA A 25 20.55 25.92 -8.90
CA ALA A 25 20.89 24.51 -9.16
C ALA A 25 20.38 23.57 -8.05
N ALA A 26 20.51 23.97 -6.78
CA ALA A 26 20.02 23.19 -5.63
C ALA A 26 18.48 23.08 -5.60
N VAL A 27 17.78 24.16 -5.97
CA VAL A 27 16.31 24.19 -6.08
C VAL A 27 15.83 23.32 -7.24
N ALA A 28 16.49 23.38 -8.41
CA ALA A 28 16.16 22.54 -9.56
C ALA A 28 16.32 21.04 -9.26
N GLN A 29 17.39 20.66 -8.56
CA GLN A 29 17.61 19.25 -8.17
C GLN A 29 16.56 18.77 -7.15
N SER A 30 16.21 19.62 -6.18
CA SER A 30 15.16 19.31 -5.19
C SER A 30 13.79 19.16 -5.85
N ALA A 31 13.44 20.05 -6.79
CA ALA A 31 12.20 19.97 -7.57
C ALA A 31 12.13 18.67 -8.39
N SER A 32 13.25 18.25 -8.99
CA SER A 32 13.31 16.97 -9.72
C SER A 32 13.04 15.78 -8.80
N SER A 33 13.71 15.73 -7.64
CA SER A 33 13.52 14.65 -6.66
C SER A 33 12.06 14.56 -6.20
N TYR A 34 11.40 15.69 -5.93
CA TYR A 34 9.99 15.68 -5.56
C TYR A 34 9.10 15.20 -6.69
N ARG A 35 9.36 15.54 -7.96
CA ARG A 35 8.59 15.02 -9.09
C ARG A 35 8.65 13.50 -9.16
N ASP A 36 9.83 12.94 -8.95
CA ASP A 36 10.01 11.48 -8.99
C ASP A 36 9.25 10.81 -7.84
N THR A 37 9.35 11.35 -6.62
CA THR A 37 8.59 10.85 -5.47
C THR A 37 7.07 10.92 -5.71
N ILE A 38 6.56 12.05 -6.19
CA ILE A 38 5.13 12.23 -6.46
C ILE A 38 4.64 11.25 -7.56
N LYS A 39 5.45 11.00 -8.59
CA LYS A 39 5.14 9.99 -9.61
C LYS A 39 5.06 8.59 -9.03
N GLN A 40 5.96 8.23 -8.10
CA GLN A 40 5.89 6.92 -7.43
C GLN A 40 4.60 6.77 -6.62
N TYR A 41 4.19 7.82 -5.90
CA TYR A 41 2.89 7.81 -5.21
C TYR A 41 1.72 7.63 -6.18
N GLN A 42 1.74 8.32 -7.32
CA GLN A 42 0.67 8.20 -8.32
C GLN A 42 0.55 6.77 -8.86
N ILE A 43 1.68 6.17 -9.25
CA ILE A 43 1.72 4.76 -9.69
C ILE A 43 1.14 3.85 -8.61
N ARG A 44 1.52 4.07 -7.35
CA ARG A 44 1.10 3.23 -6.25
C ARG A 44 -0.39 3.35 -5.93
N VAL A 45 -0.91 4.58 -5.95
CA VAL A 45 -2.34 4.87 -5.80
C VAL A 45 -3.17 4.22 -6.91
N ASP A 46 -2.69 4.27 -8.16
CA ASP A 46 -3.40 3.65 -9.28
C ASP A 46 -3.40 2.12 -9.18
N GLN A 47 -2.30 1.52 -8.72
CA GLN A 47 -2.26 0.08 -8.39
C GLN A 47 -3.28 -0.26 -7.30
N LEU A 48 -3.26 0.45 -6.18
CA LEU A 48 -4.17 0.18 -5.06
C LEU A 48 -5.63 0.41 -5.43
N SER A 49 -5.93 1.40 -6.26
CA SER A 49 -7.28 1.66 -6.76
C SER A 49 -7.84 0.47 -7.56
N SER A 50 -6.98 -0.34 -8.18
CA SER A 50 -7.38 -1.56 -8.89
C SER A 50 -7.54 -2.79 -7.97
N GLU A 51 -6.86 -2.79 -6.82
CA GLU A 51 -6.86 -3.89 -5.86
C GLU A 51 -7.85 -3.69 -4.69
N SER A 52 -8.23 -2.44 -4.40
CA SER A 52 -9.00 -2.12 -3.21
C SER A 52 -10.51 -2.22 -3.41
N THR A 53 -11.21 -2.47 -2.31
CA THR A 53 -12.67 -2.34 -2.25
C THR A 53 -13.08 -0.86 -2.26
N THR A 54 -14.34 -0.58 -2.57
CA THR A 54 -14.92 0.78 -2.60
C THR A 54 -14.77 1.57 -1.29
N ARG A 55 -14.45 0.88 -0.19
CA ARG A 55 -14.23 1.45 1.15
C ARG A 55 -13.12 2.51 1.19
N TYR A 56 -12.08 2.38 0.36
CA TYR A 56 -10.90 3.27 0.40
C TYR A 56 -10.90 4.34 -0.70
N ASN A 57 -11.98 4.44 -1.48
CA ASN A 57 -12.08 5.40 -2.58
C ASN A 57 -11.96 6.85 -2.12
N GLY A 58 -12.45 7.17 -0.91
CA GLY A 58 -12.33 8.49 -0.31
C GLY A 58 -10.88 8.88 -0.06
N ASP A 59 -10.14 8.02 0.63
CA ASP A 59 -8.72 8.23 0.94
C ASP A 59 -7.89 8.30 -0.36
N MET A 60 -8.15 7.40 -1.32
CA MET A 60 -7.47 7.40 -2.62
C MET A 60 -7.73 8.67 -3.42
N SER A 61 -8.98 9.17 -3.43
CA SER A 61 -9.34 10.44 -4.08
C SER A 61 -8.62 11.63 -3.42
N GLN A 62 -8.54 11.63 -2.09
CA GLN A 62 -7.82 12.65 -1.35
C GLN A 62 -6.32 12.64 -1.63
N ILE A 63 -5.70 11.44 -1.68
CA ILE A 63 -4.29 11.31 -2.06
C ILE A 63 -4.06 11.82 -3.48
N LYS A 64 -4.93 11.48 -4.45
CA LYS A 64 -4.84 12.00 -5.83
C LYS A 64 -4.89 13.51 -5.88
N SER A 65 -5.80 14.12 -5.12
CA SER A 65 -5.88 15.59 -5.00
C SER A 65 -4.58 16.21 -4.48
N TRP A 66 -3.96 15.61 -3.45
CA TRP A 66 -2.65 16.08 -2.94
C TRP A 66 -1.50 15.86 -3.92
N ILE A 67 -1.54 14.79 -4.71
CA ILE A 67 -0.57 14.53 -5.79
C ILE A 67 -0.65 15.65 -6.84
N ASP A 68 -1.86 15.97 -7.30
CA ASP A 68 -2.09 17.04 -8.28
C ASP A 68 -1.65 18.40 -7.72
N GLU A 69 -2.01 18.70 -6.47
CA GLU A 69 -1.58 19.92 -5.78
C GLU A 69 -0.05 19.99 -5.68
N SER A 70 0.61 18.88 -5.34
CA SER A 70 2.07 18.81 -5.26
C SER A 70 2.74 19.10 -6.60
N LEU A 71 2.21 18.57 -7.71
CA LEU A 71 2.73 18.85 -9.06
C LEU A 71 2.62 20.34 -9.42
N ILE A 72 1.49 20.98 -9.09
CA ILE A 72 1.29 22.42 -9.28
C ILE A 72 2.31 23.22 -8.45
N LEU A 73 2.51 22.85 -7.19
CA LEU A 73 3.42 23.54 -6.27
C LEU A 73 4.89 23.38 -6.66
N ILE A 74 5.28 22.23 -7.22
CA ILE A 74 6.61 22.05 -7.81
C ILE A 74 6.80 23.01 -8.99
N GLY A 75 5.80 23.19 -9.85
CA GLY A 75 5.85 24.15 -10.96
C GLY A 75 5.95 25.61 -10.52
N LYS A 76 5.61 25.91 -9.26
CA LYS A 76 5.71 27.23 -8.62
C LYS A 76 6.93 27.37 -7.70
N ASP A 77 7.82 26.38 -7.67
CA ASP A 77 8.99 26.32 -6.78
C ASP A 77 8.65 26.41 -5.27
N GLU A 78 7.42 26.08 -4.87
CA GLU A 78 6.97 26.11 -3.46
C GLU A 78 7.34 24.82 -2.70
N LEU A 79 8.61 24.41 -2.74
CA LEU A 79 9.07 23.07 -2.33
C LEU A 79 8.81 22.72 -0.85
N ASN A 80 8.72 23.71 0.04
CA ASN A 80 8.36 23.45 1.44
C ASN A 80 6.92 22.95 1.60
N LYS A 81 5.99 23.44 0.77
CA LYS A 81 4.59 22.97 0.76
C LYS A 81 4.53 21.56 0.16
N VAL A 82 5.29 21.32 -0.91
CA VAL A 82 5.44 19.98 -1.52
C VAL A 82 5.92 18.96 -0.49
N LYS A 83 6.92 19.32 0.34
CA LYS A 83 7.39 18.46 1.43
C LYS A 83 6.27 18.07 2.40
N GLY A 84 5.47 19.05 2.83
CA GLY A 84 4.34 18.82 3.74
C GLY A 84 3.27 17.92 3.13
N LEU A 85 2.91 18.14 1.86
CA LEU A 85 1.99 17.27 1.14
C LEU A 85 2.55 15.87 0.92
N SER A 86 3.83 15.75 0.56
CA SER A 86 4.50 14.45 0.40
C SER A 86 4.45 13.62 1.69
N MET A 87 4.59 14.23 2.86
CA MET A 87 4.43 13.52 4.14
C MET A 87 2.99 13.05 4.36
N LYS A 88 1.99 13.89 4.04
CA LYS A 88 0.58 13.50 4.13
C LYS A 88 0.24 12.34 3.20
N ILE A 89 0.68 12.43 1.94
CA ILE A 89 0.52 11.39 0.93
C ILE A 89 1.12 10.08 1.44
N SER A 90 2.38 10.09 1.90
CA SER A 90 3.07 8.89 2.40
C SER A 90 2.29 8.21 3.53
N VAL A 91 1.92 8.96 4.57
CA VAL A 91 1.26 8.38 5.75
C VAL A 91 -0.12 7.82 5.40
N THR A 92 -0.89 8.54 4.60
CA THR A 92 -2.22 8.07 4.20
C THR A 92 -2.12 6.88 3.25
N LEU A 93 -1.14 6.87 2.34
CA LEU A 93 -0.89 5.75 1.43
C LEU A 93 -0.51 4.49 2.21
N ASP A 94 0.43 4.59 3.16
CA ASP A 94 0.84 3.46 4.03
C ASP A 94 -0.35 2.89 4.81
N PHE A 95 -1.22 3.77 5.34
CA PHE A 95 -2.44 3.35 6.03
C PHE A 95 -3.38 2.57 5.12
N VAL A 96 -3.61 3.05 3.89
CA VAL A 96 -4.50 2.35 2.95
C VAL A 96 -3.87 1.04 2.50
N GLU A 97 -2.57 0.99 2.23
CA GLU A 97 -1.86 -0.24 1.88
C GLU A 97 -2.01 -1.31 2.95
N ALA A 98 -1.74 -0.95 4.21
CA ALA A 98 -1.89 -1.86 5.34
C ALA A 98 -3.34 -2.33 5.50
N SER A 99 -4.30 -1.43 5.28
CA SER A 99 -5.72 -1.74 5.39
C SER A 99 -6.21 -2.67 4.29
N VAL A 100 -5.80 -2.46 3.05
CA VAL A 100 -6.11 -3.35 1.91
C VAL A 100 -5.50 -4.74 2.12
N ALA A 101 -4.23 -4.80 2.56
CA ALA A 101 -3.56 -6.07 2.87
C ALA A 101 -4.28 -6.84 3.99
N ARG A 102 -4.69 -6.14 5.07
CA ARG A 102 -5.48 -6.71 6.16
C ARG A 102 -6.82 -7.24 5.67
N ASP A 103 -7.57 -6.46 4.91
CA ASP A 103 -8.90 -6.85 4.42
C ASP A 103 -8.80 -8.09 3.50
N LYS A 104 -7.75 -8.18 2.67
CA LYS A 104 -7.45 -9.37 1.85
C LYS A 104 -7.12 -10.59 2.70
N ALA A 105 -6.33 -10.43 3.77
CA ALA A 105 -6.02 -11.51 4.69
C ALA A 105 -7.26 -11.99 5.46
N MET A 106 -8.10 -11.06 5.90
CA MET A 106 -9.35 -11.35 6.59
C MET A 106 -10.33 -12.10 5.69
N GLY A 107 -10.45 -11.71 4.42
CA GLY A 107 -11.26 -12.44 3.44
C GLY A 107 -10.82 -13.91 3.31
N LYS A 108 -9.52 -14.16 3.17
CA LYS A 108 -8.97 -15.54 3.15
C LYS A 108 -9.23 -16.32 4.43
N ALA A 109 -9.13 -15.66 5.59
CA ALA A 109 -9.42 -16.29 6.87
C ALA A 109 -10.90 -16.70 6.98
N MET A 110 -11.83 -15.84 6.56
CA MET A 110 -13.26 -16.16 6.54
C MET A 110 -13.60 -17.30 5.58
N GLU A 111 -12.96 -17.36 4.41
CA GLU A 111 -13.10 -18.50 3.49
C GLU A 111 -12.60 -19.80 4.12
N ALA A 112 -11.44 -19.76 4.79
CA ALA A 112 -10.89 -20.92 5.49
C ALA A 112 -11.79 -21.38 6.64
N GLU A 113 -12.35 -20.46 7.41
CA GLU A 113 -13.30 -20.76 8.49
C GLU A 113 -14.59 -21.39 7.95
N THR A 114 -15.10 -20.88 6.82
CA THR A 114 -16.27 -21.43 6.15
C THR A 114 -16.02 -22.87 5.69
N LYS A 115 -14.86 -23.14 5.08
CA LYS A 115 -14.45 -24.50 4.68
C LYS A 115 -14.28 -25.42 5.90
N LEU A 116 -13.69 -24.93 6.98
CA LEU A 116 -13.53 -25.68 8.22
C LEU A 116 -14.89 -26.06 8.83
N LYS A 117 -15.85 -25.13 8.83
CA LYS A 117 -17.21 -25.40 9.30
C LYS A 117 -17.92 -26.46 8.47
N ALA A 118 -17.77 -26.42 7.15
CA ALA A 118 -18.30 -27.46 6.26
C ALA A 118 -17.66 -28.83 6.56
N LEU A 119 -16.34 -28.89 6.72
CA LEU A 119 -15.61 -30.11 6.99
C LEU A 119 -15.95 -30.72 8.36
N LYS A 120 -16.15 -29.89 9.39
CA LYS A 120 -16.65 -30.35 10.69
C LYS A 120 -18.06 -30.95 10.60
N ALA A 121 -18.93 -30.40 9.75
CA ALA A 121 -20.26 -30.93 9.54
C ALA A 121 -20.23 -32.28 8.81
N GLU A 122 -19.35 -32.46 7.82
CA GLU A 122 -19.13 -33.75 7.16
C GLU A 122 -18.56 -34.80 8.11
N TYR A 123 -17.57 -34.42 8.94
CA TYR A 123 -17.04 -35.29 9.97
C TYR A 123 -18.12 -35.78 10.93
N GLY A 124 -19.01 -34.90 11.40
CA GLY A 124 -20.12 -35.29 12.27
C GLY A 124 -21.10 -36.28 11.63
N LYS A 125 -21.31 -36.21 10.31
CA LYS A 125 -22.13 -37.20 9.58
C LYS A 125 -21.44 -38.55 9.49
N LEU A 126 -20.13 -38.56 9.24
CA LEU A 126 -19.34 -39.78 9.17
C LEU A 126 -19.26 -40.46 10.54
N ASP A 127 -19.07 -39.70 11.61
CA ASP A 127 -19.05 -40.22 12.99
C ASP A 127 -20.39 -40.89 13.37
N ALA A 128 -21.51 -40.27 13.02
CA ALA A 128 -22.84 -40.86 13.22
C ALA A 128 -23.03 -42.16 12.41
N LEU A 129 -22.49 -42.22 11.18
CA LEU A 129 -22.54 -43.43 10.35
C LEU A 129 -21.69 -44.56 10.95
N ILE A 130 -20.51 -44.24 11.50
CA ILE A 130 -19.65 -45.22 12.18
C ILE A 130 -20.40 -45.79 13.40
N GLN A 131 -20.99 -44.94 14.25
CA GLN A 131 -21.76 -45.42 15.41
C GLN A 131 -22.94 -46.31 15.00
N GLN A 132 -23.60 -45.99 13.89
CA GLN A 132 -24.67 -46.84 13.35
C GLN A 132 -24.13 -48.20 12.91
N LEU A 133 -23.01 -48.23 12.17
CA LEU A 133 -22.39 -49.47 11.70
C LEU A 133 -21.88 -50.34 12.87
N GLU A 134 -21.27 -49.74 13.89
CA GLU A 134 -20.84 -50.44 15.11
C GLU A 134 -22.03 -51.06 15.83
N ALA A 135 -23.15 -50.34 15.96
CA ALA A 135 -24.36 -50.88 16.56
C ALA A 135 -24.98 -52.02 15.74
N GLU A 136 -24.97 -51.93 14.41
CA GLU A 136 -25.42 -52.99 13.52
C GLU A 136 -24.52 -54.24 13.60
N GLU A 137 -23.20 -54.06 13.68
CA GLU A 137 -22.23 -55.13 13.89
C GLU A 137 -22.47 -55.88 15.21
N ASP A 138 -22.71 -55.14 16.30
CA ASP A 138 -23.02 -55.71 17.62
C ASP A 138 -24.29 -56.56 17.60
N VAL A 139 -25.35 -56.08 16.92
CA VAL A 139 -26.61 -56.81 16.76
C VAL A 139 -26.41 -58.08 15.94
N LEU A 140 -25.67 -57.99 14.83
CA LEU A 140 -25.38 -59.15 13.97
C LEU A 140 -24.53 -60.19 14.72
N THR A 141 -23.52 -59.76 15.47
CA THR A 141 -22.67 -60.65 16.27
C THR A 141 -23.49 -61.42 17.30
N LYS A 142 -24.37 -60.74 18.05
CA LYS A 142 -25.27 -61.40 19.03
C LYS A 142 -26.21 -62.40 18.37
N LYS A 143 -26.76 -62.09 17.19
CA LYS A 143 -27.60 -63.03 16.42
C LYS A 143 -26.82 -64.27 15.96
N LEU A 144 -25.57 -64.08 15.55
CA LEU A 144 -24.72 -65.16 15.07
C LEU A 144 -24.34 -66.11 16.21
N GLU A 145 -24.06 -65.56 17.40
CA GLU A 145 -23.82 -66.35 18.61
C GLU A 145 -25.06 -67.14 19.07
N SER A 146 -26.25 -66.56 18.97
CA SER A 146 -27.49 -67.25 19.36
C SER A 146 -27.86 -68.39 18.44
N MET A 147 -27.50 -68.32 17.15
CA MET A 147 -27.71 -69.41 16.18
C MET A 147 -26.72 -70.58 16.32
N LYS A 148 -25.61 -70.39 17.04
CA LYS A 148 -24.61 -71.44 17.31
C LYS A 148 -24.93 -72.28 18.55
N LYS A 149 -25.93 -71.90 19.34
CA LYS A 149 -26.45 -72.66 20.49
C LYS A 149 -27.66 -73.49 20.08
#